data_AF-A0A8S3ESA1-F1
#
_entry.id   AF-A0A8S3ESA1-F1
#
_cell.length_a   1.000
_cell.length_b   1.000
_cell.length_c   1.000
_cell.angle_alpha   90.00
_cell.angle_beta   90.00
_cell.angle_gamma   90.00
#
_symmetry.space_group_name_H-M   'P 1'
#
loop_
_entity.id
_entity.type
_entity.pdbx_description
1 polymer ?
#
loop_
_entity_poly.entity_id
_entity_poly.type
_entity_poly.pdbx_seq_one_letter_code
_entity_poly.pdbx_strand_id
1 'polypeptide(L)'
;CFQGNRIATWLTYMSDVEFGGATIFLAVDGHIVPKKRSAVFWYNMFASGEVDYRTAHAACPVLIGNKWVATKWIREHGQEFRRPCSLDSML
;
A
#
# COMPACT_ATOMS: atom_id res chain seq x y z
N CYS A 1 -22.76 2.67 2.75
CA CYS A 1 -22.01 3.93 2.90
C CYS A 1 -21.98 4.20 4.40
N PHE A 2 -20.89 4.08 5.16
CA PHE A 2 -19.54 4.61 4.99
C PHE A 2 -18.59 3.64 5.69
N GLN A 3 -17.56 3.16 4.99
CA GLN A 3 -16.60 2.18 5.56
C GLN A 3 -15.33 2.87 6.11
N GLY A 4 -15.32 4.21 6.17
CA GLY A 4 -14.14 5.00 6.51
C GLY A 4 -13.08 5.01 5.40
N ASN A 5 -12.02 5.77 5.61
CA ASN A 5 -10.85 5.82 4.74
C ASN A 5 -10.04 4.52 4.81
N ARG A 6 -9.07 4.39 3.90
CA ARG A 6 -8.19 3.22 3.80
C ARG A 6 -6.97 3.45 4.69
N ILE A 7 -6.97 2.93 5.92
CA ILE A 7 -5.84 3.09 6.84
C ILE A 7 -4.55 2.46 6.34
N ALA A 8 -4.65 1.34 5.62
CA ALA A 8 -3.50 0.59 5.16
C ALA A 8 -3.82 -0.22 3.90
N THR A 9 -2.76 -0.57 3.19
CA THR A 9 -2.82 -1.40 1.98
C THR A 9 -1.90 -2.58 2.14
N TRP A 10 -2.44 -3.77 1.86
CA TRP A 10 -1.68 -5.00 1.72
C TRP A 10 -1.72 -5.43 0.25
N LEU A 11 -0.56 -5.49 -0.41
CA LEU A 11 -0.45 -5.86 -1.81
C LEU A 11 0.38 -7.13 -1.94
N THR A 12 -0.24 -8.21 -2.40
CA THR A 12 0.43 -9.51 -2.64
C THR A 12 0.73 -9.66 -4.13
N TYR A 13 1.97 -10.05 -4.46
CA TYR A 13 2.38 -10.40 -5.81
C TYR A 13 2.10 -11.89 -6.09
N MET A 14 1.24 -12.17 -7.06
CA MET A 14 0.80 -13.53 -7.41
C MET A 14 1.56 -14.13 -8.59
N SER A 15 2.30 -13.31 -9.35
CA SER A 15 3.18 -13.73 -10.43
C SER A 15 4.57 -13.09 -10.30
N ASP A 16 5.55 -13.74 -10.91
CA ASP A 16 6.83 -13.13 -11.22
C ASP A 16 6.67 -12.30 -12.50
N VAL A 17 7.44 -11.21 -12.63
CA VAL A 17 7.46 -10.36 -13.81
C VAL A 17 8.89 -10.38 -14.37
N GLU A 18 9.02 -10.61 -15.67
CA GLU A 18 10.33 -10.73 -16.32
C GLU A 18 11.02 -9.37 -16.42
N PHE A 19 10.30 -8.32 -16.84
CA PHE A 19 10.85 -6.96 -16.90
C PHE A 19 9.80 -5.88 -16.65
N GLY A 20 10.17 -4.86 -15.87
CA GLY A 20 9.28 -3.77 -15.45
C GLY A 20 8.35 -4.16 -14.28
N GLY A 21 7.17 -3.53 -14.21
CA GLY A 21 6.13 -3.91 -13.25
C GLY A 21 6.43 -3.58 -11.78
N ALA A 22 7.46 -2.79 -11.47
CA ALA A 22 7.76 -2.35 -10.11
C ALA A 22 6.58 -1.59 -9.48
N THR A 23 6.45 -1.64 -8.17
CA THR A 23 5.61 -0.72 -7.40
C THR A 23 6.51 0.36 -6.84
N ILE A 24 6.25 1.63 -7.18
CA ILE A 24 7.09 2.77 -6.80
C ILE A 24 6.37 3.68 -5.82
N PHE A 25 7.12 4.27 -4.91
CA PHE A 25 6.69 5.29 -3.96
C PHE A 25 7.54 6.54 -4.18
N LEU A 26 6.96 7.52 -4.88
CA LEU A 26 7.70 8.66 -5.42
C LEU A 26 8.34 9.54 -4.32
N ALA A 27 7.64 9.72 -3.21
CA ALA A 27 8.06 10.62 -2.15
C ALA A 27 9.14 10.04 -1.22
N VAL A 28 9.30 8.71 -1.18
CA VAL A 28 10.29 8.02 -0.32
C VAL A 28 11.39 7.34 -1.14
N ASP A 29 11.44 7.61 -2.44
CA ASP A 29 12.36 6.98 -3.41
C ASP A 29 12.38 5.43 -3.30
N GLY A 30 11.21 4.86 -3.02
CA GLY A 30 11.06 3.43 -2.81
C GLY A 30 10.63 2.73 -4.10
N HIS A 31 11.28 1.63 -4.46
CA HIS A 31 10.83 0.76 -5.55
C HIS A 31 10.85 -0.70 -5.11
N ILE A 32 9.75 -1.42 -5.35
CA ILE A 32 9.62 -2.84 -5.05
C ILE A 32 9.42 -3.60 -6.35
N VAL A 33 10.37 -4.48 -6.66
CA VAL A 33 10.28 -5.40 -7.79
C VAL A 33 9.31 -6.54 -7.43
N PRO A 34 8.31 -6.84 -8.26
CA PRO A 34 7.35 -7.91 -8.01
C PRO A 34 8.04 -9.27 -7.97
N LYS A 35 7.82 -10.01 -6.88
CA LYS A 35 8.28 -11.40 -6.72
C LYS A 35 7.11 -12.27 -6.29
N LYS A 36 6.83 -13.35 -7.00
CA LYS A 36 5.70 -14.23 -6.68
C LYS A 36 5.76 -14.70 -5.23
N ARG A 37 4.60 -14.70 -4.56
CA ARG A 37 4.42 -15.05 -3.13
C ARG A 37 5.02 -14.06 -2.14
N SER A 38 5.54 -12.91 -2.59
CA SER A 38 5.87 -11.80 -1.70
C SER A 38 4.68 -10.85 -1.54
N ALA A 39 4.71 -10.05 -0.48
CA ALA A 39 3.74 -8.99 -0.25
C ALA A 39 4.46 -7.74 0.26
N VAL A 40 3.86 -6.59 0.00
CA VAL A 40 4.27 -5.31 0.57
C VAL A 40 3.09 -4.69 1.31
N PHE A 41 3.38 -4.12 2.47
CA PHE A 41 2.40 -3.53 3.36
C PHE A 41 2.83 -2.11 3.73
N TRP A 42 1.87 -1.19 3.76
CA TRP A 42 2.09 0.17 4.23
C TRP A 42 0.79 0.77 4.78
N TYR A 43 0.92 1.78 5.65
CA TYR A 43 -0.18 2.62 6.11
C TYR A 43 -0.39 3.77 5.11
N ASN A 44 -1.64 4.04 4.69
CA ASN A 44 -1.92 5.19 3.82
C ASN A 44 -2.17 6.49 4.61
N MET A 45 -2.25 6.39 5.94
CA MET A 45 -2.62 7.47 6.84
C MET A 45 -1.83 7.35 8.15
N PHE A 46 -1.59 8.49 8.80
CA PHE A 46 -1.05 8.56 10.15
C PHE A 46 -2.05 8.03 11.19
N ALA A 47 -1.58 7.86 12.43
CA ALA A 47 -2.45 7.53 13.56
C ALA A 47 -3.45 8.66 13.88
N SER A 48 -3.15 9.90 13.47
CA SER A 48 -4.09 11.04 13.55
C SER A 48 -5.30 10.95 12.62
N GLY A 49 -5.25 10.08 11.62
CA GLY A 49 -6.27 10.00 10.56
C GLY A 49 -5.96 10.86 9.34
N GLU A 50 -4.92 11.69 9.41
CA GLU A 50 -4.43 12.45 8.24
C GLU A 50 -3.80 11.51 7.21
N VAL A 51 -3.94 11.87 5.93
CA VAL A 51 -3.39 11.09 4.82
C VAL A 51 -1.86 11.22 4.79
N ASP A 52 -1.15 10.09 4.69
CA ASP A 52 0.29 10.09 4.50
C ASP A 52 0.63 10.15 3.00
N TYR A 53 0.83 11.36 2.48
CA TYR A 53 1.20 11.61 1.09
C TYR A 53 2.53 10.97 0.68
N ARG A 54 3.40 10.60 1.64
CA ARG A 54 4.65 9.89 1.33
C ARG A 54 4.39 8.50 0.73
N THR A 55 3.20 7.96 1.00
CA THR A 55 2.78 6.64 0.51
C THR A 55 2.08 6.68 -0.86
N ALA A 56 2.07 7.83 -1.52
CA ALA A 56 1.65 7.96 -2.90
C ALA A 56 2.48 6.99 -3.78
N HIS A 57 1.78 6.08 -4.45
CA HIS A 57 2.41 4.99 -5.16
C HIS A 57 1.77 4.75 -6.53
N ALA A 58 2.56 4.15 -7.42
CA ALA A 58 2.13 3.77 -8.75
C ALA A 58 2.73 2.41 -9.14
N ALA A 59 2.11 1.76 -10.12
CA ALA A 59 2.68 0.61 -10.79
C ALA A 59 3.43 1.08 -12.04
N CYS A 60 4.71 0.74 -12.15
CA CYS A 60 5.45 0.89 -13.39
C CYS A 60 4.87 -0.02 -14.48
N PRO A 61 4.97 0.37 -15.77
CA PRO A 61 4.59 -0.49 -16.87
C PRO A 61 5.27 -1.86 -16.81
N VAL A 62 4.53 -2.92 -17.12
CA VAL A 62 5.10 -4.23 -17.40
C VAL A 62 5.62 -4.19 -18.83
N LEU A 63 6.90 -4.47 -18.99
CA LEU A 63 7.55 -4.44 -20.30
C LEU A 63 7.61 -5.84 -20.91
N ILE A 64 7.86 -6.86 -20.08
CA ILE A 64 7.87 -8.27 -20.49
C ILE A 64 7.23 -9.13 -19.38
N GLY A 65 6.35 -10.05 -19.78
CA GLY A 65 5.62 -10.95 -18.88
C GLY A 65 4.25 -10.40 -18.44
N ASN A 66 3.77 -10.85 -17.29
CA ASN A 66 2.45 -10.48 -16.75
C ASN A 66 2.51 -10.22 -15.24
N LYS A 67 1.90 -9.14 -14.77
CA LYS A 67 1.81 -8.79 -13.34
C LYS A 67 0.42 -9.07 -12.81
N TRP A 68 0.32 -10.05 -11.92
CA TRP A 68 -0.89 -10.37 -11.16
C TRP A 68 -0.70 -9.97 -9.71
N VAL A 69 -1.61 -9.14 -9.18
CA VAL A 69 -1.59 -8.67 -7.79
C VAL A 69 -2.95 -8.84 -7.14
N ALA A 70 -2.94 -9.12 -5.84
CA ALA A 70 -4.12 -9.07 -5.00
C ALA A 70 -3.95 -7.97 -3.95
N THR A 71 -4.85 -6.99 -3.96
CA THR A 71 -4.80 -5.84 -3.04
C THR A 71 -5.92 -5.94 -2.02
N LYS A 72 -5.56 -5.94 -0.73
CA LYS A 72 -6.50 -5.78 0.38
C LYS A 72 -6.33 -4.39 0.97
N TRP A 73 -7.37 -3.58 0.83
CA TRP A 73 -7.50 -2.34 1.58
C TRP A 73 -8.10 -2.63 2.95
N ILE A 74 -7.40 -2.16 3.98
CA ILE A 74 -7.85 -2.19 5.36
C ILE A 74 -8.44 -0.81 5.64
N ARG A 75 -9.65 -0.79 6.21
CA ARG A 75 -10.40 0.45 6.43
C ARG A 75 -10.48 0.79 7.92
N GLU A 76 -10.79 2.05 8.21
CA GLU A 76 -10.87 2.60 9.57
C GLU A 76 -11.90 1.89 10.45
N HIS A 77 -13.14 1.75 9.95
CA HIS A 77 -14.22 1.20 10.77
C HIS A 77 -14.00 -0.28 11.09
N GLY A 78 -14.25 -0.66 12.35
CA GLY A 78 -13.97 -1.99 12.90
C GLY A 78 -12.53 -2.16 13.41
N GLN A 79 -11.72 -1.10 13.38
CA GLN A 79 -10.34 -1.09 13.89
C GLN A 79 -10.15 -0.21 15.12
N GLU A 80 -11.22 0.32 15.71
CA GLU A 80 -11.21 1.32 16.79
C GLU A 80 -10.38 0.85 18.01
N PHE A 81 -10.47 -0.44 18.32
CA PHE A 81 -9.73 -1.05 19.42
C PHE A 81 -8.36 -1.63 19.02
N ARG A 82 -8.10 -1.79 17.71
CA ARG A 82 -6.84 -2.35 17.19
C ARG A 82 -5.84 -1.27 16.78
N ARG A 83 -6.33 -0.11 16.37
CA ARG A 83 -5.54 1.07 15.97
C ARG A 83 -6.19 2.34 16.55
N PRO A 84 -5.96 2.64 17.83
CA PRO A 84 -6.46 3.87 18.44
C PRO A 84 -5.90 5.11 17.74
N CYS A 85 -6.71 6.17 17.63
CA CYS A 85 -6.24 7.44 17.08
C CYS A 85 -5.24 8.12 18.02
N SER A 86 -4.27 8.83 17.44
CA SER A 86 -3.30 9.67 18.16
C SER A 86 -3.44 11.13 17.72
N LEU A 87 -2.92 12.08 18.50
CA LEU A 87 -2.79 13.47 18.04
C LEU A 87 -1.52 13.70 17.21
N ASP A 88 -0.63 12.70 17.15
CA ASP A 88 0.61 12.78 16.39
C ASP A 88 0.36 12.53 14.89
N SER A 89 0.71 13.52 14.08
CA SER A 89 0.62 13.49 12.62
C SER A 89 1.96 13.14 11.94
N MET A 90 3.01 12.83 12.70
CA MET A 90 4.34 12.45 12.20
C MET A 90 4.75 11.00 12.51
N LEU A 91 4.01 10.31 13.38
CA LEU A 91 4.21 8.88 13.71
C LEU A 91 3.23 7.94 12.98
#